data_AF-A0A3M1NRG9-F1
#
_entry.id   AF-A0A3M1NRG9-F1
#
_cell.length_a   1.000
_cell.length_b   1.000
_cell.length_c   1.000
_cell.angle_alpha   90.00
_cell.angle_beta   90.00
_cell.angle_gamma   90.00
#
_symmetry.space_group_name_H-M   'P 1'
#
loop_
_entity.id
_entity.type
_entity.pdbx_description
1 polymer ?
#
loop_
_entity_poly.entity_id
_entity_poly.type
_entity_poly.pdbx_seq_one_letter_code
_entity_poly.pdbx_strand_id
1 'polypeptide(L)'
;MHSLLSQQMYNFRVPFARLAAFIWRRLENWAIHHSDAIIAICPELGEILKEMNVRQPWAVIENVGIAEFVESLDDNEVVQFRQKQGWDQQFVFGYIGTFEAYQGIPLLLEAVRRFKEKWDAHRIQWILVGATDEERPGWSERIRS
;
A
#
# COMPACT_ATOMS: atom_id res chain seq x y z
N MET A 1 -3.47 3.34 4.28
CA MET A 1 -2.92 4.56 3.63
C MET A 1 -3.38 5.75 4.44
N HIS A 2 -2.49 6.62 4.92
CA HIS A 2 -2.93 7.85 5.57
C HIS A 2 -3.17 8.90 4.49
N SER A 3 -4.42 9.38 4.38
CA SER A 3 -4.83 10.36 3.37
C SER A 3 -4.52 11.81 3.77
N LEU A 4 -3.90 12.03 4.92
CA LEU A 4 -3.44 13.36 5.35
C LEU A 4 -2.09 13.68 4.68
N LEU A 5 -2.08 14.68 3.80
CA LEU A 5 -0.89 15.29 3.20
C LEU A 5 0.14 15.70 4.24
N SER A 6 -0.29 16.26 5.37
CA SER A 6 0.62 16.64 6.46
C SER A 6 1.40 15.44 7.02
N GLN A 7 0.75 14.27 7.09
CA GLN A 7 1.38 13.03 7.50
C GLN A 7 2.24 12.42 6.38
N GLN A 8 1.82 12.57 5.11
CA GLN A 8 2.62 12.17 3.96
C GLN A 8 3.98 12.88 3.90
N MET A 9 4.05 14.16 4.28
CA MET A 9 5.33 14.90 4.30
C MET A 9 6.37 14.30 5.25
N TYR A 10 5.95 13.70 6.37
CA TYR A 10 6.85 12.95 7.24
C TYR A 10 7.33 11.65 6.58
N ASN A 11 6.43 10.96 5.88
CA ASN A 11 6.73 9.69 5.21
C ASN A 11 7.71 9.86 4.03
N PHE A 12 7.65 10.99 3.32
CA PHE A 12 8.52 11.29 2.17
C PHE A 12 9.87 11.93 2.54
N ARG A 13 10.21 12.08 3.83
CA ARG A 13 11.49 12.63 4.31
C ARG A 13 11.89 13.97 3.67
N VAL A 14 10.91 14.84 3.42
CA VAL A 14 11.14 16.16 2.80
C VAL A 14 12.02 17.02 3.73
N PRO A 15 13.04 17.74 3.24
CA PRO A 15 13.78 18.70 4.06
C PRO A 15 12.83 19.76 4.62
N PHE A 16 13.03 20.17 5.88
CA PHE A 16 12.11 21.04 6.63
C PHE A 16 10.69 20.47 6.84
N ALA A 17 10.54 19.13 6.82
CA ALA A 17 9.27 18.41 6.98
C ALA A 17 8.36 18.95 8.09
N ARG A 18 8.90 19.45 9.21
CA ARG A 18 8.10 20.01 10.30
C ARG A 18 7.37 21.31 9.92
N LEU A 19 8.04 22.20 9.19
CA LEU A 19 7.45 23.46 8.76
C LEU A 19 6.46 23.22 7.60
N ALA A 20 6.86 22.37 6.64
CA ALA A 20 5.99 21.97 5.55
C ALA A 20 4.72 21.26 6.09
N ALA A 21 4.87 20.27 6.98
CA ALA A 21 3.75 19.57 7.59
C ALA A 21 2.85 20.52 8.40
N PHE A 22 3.41 21.53 9.06
CA PHE A 22 2.62 22.55 9.74
C PHE A 22 1.74 23.34 8.77
N ILE A 23 2.32 23.80 7.65
CA ILE A 23 1.59 24.53 6.60
C ILE A 23 0.50 23.64 5.99
N TRP A 24 0.84 22.41 5.63
CA TRP A 24 -0.12 21.46 5.07
C TRP A 24 -1.27 21.16 6.02
N ARG A 25 -0.99 20.96 7.32
CA ARG A 25 -2.04 20.76 8.31
C ARG A 25 -2.95 21.99 8.46
N ARG A 26 -2.44 23.20 8.23
CA ARG A 26 -3.27 24.41 8.20
C ARG A 26 -4.16 24.45 6.96
N LEU A 27 -3.65 24.08 5.80
CA LEU A 27 -4.42 23.98 4.57
C LEU A 27 -5.49 22.89 4.65
N GLU A 28 -5.15 21.71 5.19
CA GLU A 28 -6.10 20.61 5.43
C GLU A 28 -7.23 21.05 6.35
N ASN A 29 -6.89 21.63 7.52
CA ASN A 29 -7.90 22.12 8.43
C ASN A 29 -8.76 23.21 7.79
N TRP A 30 -8.15 24.10 7.01
CA TRP A 30 -8.89 25.14 6.30
C TRP A 30 -9.86 24.53 5.29
N ALA A 31 -9.41 23.60 4.45
CA ALA A 31 -10.24 22.92 3.46
C ALA A 31 -11.41 22.17 4.11
N ILE A 32 -11.15 21.42 5.19
CA ILE A 32 -12.19 20.70 5.95
C ILE A 32 -13.26 21.68 6.47
N HIS A 33 -12.87 22.81 7.04
CA HIS A 33 -13.83 23.74 7.65
C HIS A 33 -14.51 24.69 6.65
N HIS A 34 -14.03 24.78 5.42
CA HIS A 34 -14.57 25.68 4.38
C HIS A 34 -15.18 24.92 3.19
N SER A 35 -15.25 23.59 3.24
CA SER A 35 -15.98 22.79 2.26
C SER A 35 -17.47 22.77 2.58
N ASP A 36 -18.32 22.72 1.56
CA ASP A 36 -19.78 22.59 1.75
C ASP A 36 -20.20 21.19 2.23
N ALA A 37 -19.43 20.17 1.84
CA ALA A 37 -19.59 18.79 2.27
C ALA A 37 -18.25 18.03 2.16
N ILE A 38 -18.11 16.93 2.91
CA ILE A 38 -16.89 16.11 2.93
C ILE A 38 -17.21 14.64 2.69
N ILE A 39 -16.46 14.00 1.80
CA ILE A 39 -16.52 12.55 1.58
C ILE A 39 -15.23 11.92 2.11
N ALA A 40 -15.36 11.06 3.11
CA ALA A 40 -14.28 10.24 3.64
C ALA A 40 -14.23 8.90 2.91
N ILE A 41 -13.03 8.47 2.48
CA ILE A 41 -12.87 7.24 1.69
C ILE A 41 -12.75 5.96 2.51
N CYS A 42 -12.75 6.08 3.85
CA CYS A 42 -12.72 4.95 4.78
C CYS A 42 -13.22 5.38 6.18
N PRO A 43 -13.58 4.43 7.06
CA PRO A 43 -14.10 4.73 8.39
C PRO A 43 -13.13 5.50 9.28
N GLU A 44 -11.82 5.22 9.18
CA GLU A 44 -10.79 5.91 9.96
C GLU A 44 -10.79 7.42 9.73
N LEU A 45 -10.94 7.86 8.47
CA LEU A 45 -11.05 9.29 8.15
C LEU A 45 -12.35 9.89 8.69
N GLY A 46 -13.44 9.11 8.74
CA GLY A 46 -14.69 9.52 9.37
C GLY A 46 -14.52 9.80 10.87
N GLU A 47 -13.80 8.94 11.59
CA GLU A 47 -13.48 9.18 13.00
C GLU A 47 -12.61 10.42 13.19
N ILE A 48 -11.65 10.70 12.29
CA ILE A 48 -10.88 11.96 12.32
C ILE A 48 -11.81 13.18 12.18
N LEU A 49 -12.75 13.17 11.24
CA LEU A 49 -13.71 14.28 11.06
C LEU A 49 -14.58 14.47 12.32
N LYS A 50 -14.96 13.37 12.97
CA LYS A 50 -15.73 13.38 14.21
C LYS A 50 -14.93 13.92 15.39
N GLU A 51 -13.68 13.48 15.57
CA GLU A 51 -12.75 14.01 16.58
C GLU A 51 -12.47 15.50 16.39
N MET A 52 -12.42 15.95 15.13
CA MET A 52 -12.28 17.36 14.77
C MET A 52 -13.54 18.20 14.99
N ASN A 53 -14.67 17.58 15.37
CA ASN A 53 -15.97 18.24 15.60
C ASN A 53 -16.45 19.05 14.38
N VAL A 54 -16.25 18.49 13.18
CA VAL A 54 -16.68 19.06 11.90
C VAL A 54 -18.21 19.19 11.87
N ARG A 55 -18.71 20.39 11.57
CA ARG A 55 -20.16 20.69 11.59
C ARG A 55 -20.83 20.53 10.23
N GLN A 56 -20.04 20.53 9.17
CA GLN A 56 -20.47 20.39 7.80
C GLN A 56 -20.99 18.96 7.57
N PRO A 57 -21.92 18.75 6.62
CA PRO A 57 -22.32 17.41 6.20
C PRO A 57 -21.12 16.59 5.75
N TRP A 58 -20.99 15.37 6.26
CA TRP A 58 -19.99 14.42 5.78
C TRP A 58 -20.52 13.00 5.73
N ALA A 59 -19.94 12.21 4.83
CA ALA A 59 -20.27 10.80 4.65
C ALA A 59 -19.01 9.98 4.41
N VAL A 60 -19.02 8.72 4.85
CA VAL A 60 -18.00 7.74 4.47
C VAL A 60 -18.50 6.99 3.25
N ILE A 61 -17.78 7.09 2.15
CA ILE A 61 -17.97 6.28 0.94
C ILE A 61 -16.67 5.52 0.73
N GLU A 62 -16.65 4.27 1.14
CA GLU A 62 -15.44 3.46 1.09
C GLU A 62 -14.94 3.30 -0.33
N ASN A 63 -13.64 3.54 -0.56
CA ASN A 63 -13.00 3.16 -1.80
C ASN A 63 -12.80 1.64 -1.81
N VAL A 64 -13.88 0.91 -2.10
CA VAL A 64 -13.85 -0.55 -2.21
C VAL A 64 -13.17 -0.93 -3.52
N GLY A 65 -12.26 -1.91 -3.47
CA GLY A 65 -11.86 -2.61 -4.68
C GLY A 65 -13.11 -3.26 -5.25
N ILE A 66 -13.50 -2.87 -6.46
CA ILE A 66 -14.69 -3.41 -7.12
C ILE A 66 -14.43 -4.90 -7.37
N ALA A 67 -15.08 -5.76 -6.58
CA ALA A 67 -14.97 -7.22 -6.68
C ALA A 67 -15.44 -7.74 -8.05
N GLU A 68 -16.24 -6.96 -8.79
CA GLU A 68 -16.67 -7.29 -10.16
C GLU A 68 -15.52 -7.31 -11.19
N PHE A 69 -14.32 -6.83 -10.85
CA PHE A 69 -13.11 -7.01 -11.69
C PHE A 69 -12.24 -8.20 -11.28
N VAL A 70 -12.60 -8.92 -10.20
CA VAL A 70 -11.99 -10.22 -9.92
C VAL A 70 -12.78 -11.23 -10.72
N GLU A 71 -12.42 -11.40 -11.99
CA GLU A 71 -12.90 -12.53 -12.79
C GLU A 71 -12.67 -13.79 -11.97
N SER A 72 -13.74 -14.59 -11.79
CA SER A 72 -13.61 -15.90 -11.17
C SER A 72 -12.77 -16.76 -12.09
N LEU A 73 -11.49 -16.91 -11.76
CA LEU A 73 -10.59 -17.82 -12.46
C LEU A 73 -11.04 -19.26 -12.19
N ASP A 74 -11.00 -20.11 -13.21
CA ASP A 74 -11.24 -21.54 -13.02
C ASP A 74 -10.09 -22.14 -12.21
N ASP A 75 -10.41 -23.06 -11.29
CA ASP A 75 -9.41 -23.73 -10.47
C ASP A 75 -8.38 -24.48 -11.35
N ASN A 76 -8.80 -24.98 -12.52
CA ASN A 76 -7.85 -25.60 -13.46
C ASN A 76 -6.89 -24.59 -14.07
N GLU A 77 -7.32 -23.34 -14.32
CA GLU A 77 -6.43 -22.29 -14.84
C GLU A 77 -5.36 -21.95 -13.81
N VAL A 78 -5.74 -21.88 -12.52
CA VAL A 78 -4.80 -21.67 -11.41
C VAL A 78 -3.82 -22.84 -11.30
N VAL A 79 -4.30 -24.09 -11.36
CA VAL A 79 -3.45 -25.28 -11.32
C VAL A 79 -2.48 -25.31 -12.50
N GLN A 80 -2.97 -25.08 -13.72
CA GLN A 80 -2.12 -25.04 -14.92
C GLN A 80 -1.09 -23.92 -14.86
N PHE A 81 -1.45 -22.75 -14.34
CA PHE A 81 -0.52 -21.65 -14.15
C PHE A 81 0.58 -22.05 -13.15
N ARG A 82 0.22 -22.61 -12.00
CA ARG A 82 1.20 -23.08 -10.99
C ARG A 82 2.13 -24.15 -11.55
N GLN A 83 1.62 -25.12 -12.30
CA GLN A 83 2.42 -26.15 -12.96
C GLN A 83 3.40 -25.57 -13.97
N LYS A 84 2.94 -24.64 -14.82
CA LYS A 84 3.79 -23.95 -15.81
C LYS A 84 4.95 -23.18 -15.16
N GLN A 85 4.73 -22.66 -13.95
CA GLN A 85 5.77 -21.95 -13.20
C GLN A 85 6.62 -22.88 -12.30
N GLY A 86 6.26 -24.16 -12.17
CA GLY A 86 6.93 -25.12 -11.29
C GLY A 86 6.66 -24.90 -9.81
N TRP A 87 5.54 -24.28 -9.44
CA TRP A 87 5.19 -23.89 -8.06
C TRP A 87 4.27 -24.89 -7.35
N ASP A 88 4.15 -26.11 -7.87
CA ASP A 88 3.17 -27.10 -7.40
C ASP A 88 3.35 -27.48 -5.92
N GLN A 89 4.60 -27.53 -5.46
CA GLN A 89 4.96 -27.90 -4.09
C GLN A 89 5.33 -26.69 -3.21
N GLN A 90 5.13 -25.46 -3.73
CA GLN A 90 5.55 -24.23 -3.06
C GLN A 90 4.36 -23.47 -2.49
N PHE A 91 4.54 -22.90 -1.31
CA PHE A 91 3.62 -21.89 -0.80
C PHE A 91 3.91 -20.56 -1.48
N VAL A 92 2.90 -19.93 -2.08
CA VAL A 92 3.07 -18.68 -2.83
C VAL A 92 2.65 -17.50 -1.95
N PHE A 93 3.60 -16.60 -1.66
CA PHE A 93 3.34 -15.32 -1.02
C PHE A 93 3.33 -14.20 -2.06
N GLY A 94 2.25 -13.42 -2.12
CA GLY A 94 2.09 -12.30 -3.04
C GLY A 94 2.14 -10.95 -2.34
N TYR A 95 2.86 -10.00 -2.93
CA TYR A 95 2.72 -8.57 -2.68
C TYR A 95 2.25 -7.89 -3.97
N ILE A 96 1.23 -7.05 -3.86
CA ILE A 96 0.71 -6.24 -4.97
C ILE A 96 0.59 -4.82 -4.47
N GLY A 97 1.30 -3.90 -5.12
CA GLY A 97 1.36 -2.49 -4.73
C GLY A 97 2.47 -1.75 -5.47
N THR A 98 2.43 -0.43 -5.51
CA THR A 98 3.52 0.33 -6.15
C THR A 98 4.80 0.17 -5.34
N PHE A 99 5.96 0.09 -6.00
CA PHE A 99 7.23 -0.14 -5.31
C PHE A 99 7.81 1.14 -4.67
N GLU A 100 6.99 1.74 -3.82
CA GLU A 100 7.31 2.93 -3.06
C GLU A 100 7.80 2.53 -1.67
N ALA A 101 8.87 3.18 -1.20
CA ALA A 101 9.48 2.81 0.08
C ALA A 101 8.51 2.92 1.27
N TYR A 102 7.60 3.91 1.24
CA TYR A 102 6.60 4.12 2.29
C TYR A 102 5.50 3.04 2.32
N GLN A 103 5.36 2.23 1.27
CA GLN A 103 4.43 1.09 1.22
C GLN A 103 4.99 -0.17 1.87
N GLY A 104 6.17 -0.07 2.49
CA GLY A 104 6.74 -1.14 3.31
C GLY A 104 7.52 -2.20 2.53
N ILE A 105 7.74 -2.02 1.22
CA ILE A 105 8.58 -2.93 0.42
C ILE A 105 9.96 -3.16 1.05
N PRO A 106 10.72 -2.14 1.51
CA PRO A 106 12.02 -2.39 2.15
C PRO A 106 11.92 -3.30 3.39
N LEU A 107 10.85 -3.17 4.18
CA LEU A 107 10.61 -4.00 5.35
C LEU A 107 10.28 -5.44 4.93
N LEU A 108 9.46 -5.60 3.89
CA LEU A 108 9.14 -6.91 3.31
C LEU A 108 10.41 -7.61 2.82
N LEU A 109 11.27 -6.93 2.05
CA LEU A 109 12.51 -7.51 1.54
C LEU A 109 13.44 -7.97 2.66
N GLU A 110 13.58 -7.17 3.72
CA GLU A 110 14.35 -7.55 4.90
C GLU A 110 13.75 -8.76 5.62
N ALA A 111 12.41 -8.85 5.71
CA ALA A 111 11.73 -10.01 6.27
C ALA A 111 11.96 -11.28 5.42
N VAL A 112 11.90 -11.17 4.09
CA VAL A 112 12.19 -12.26 3.16
C VAL A 112 13.64 -12.75 3.33
N ARG A 113 14.61 -11.83 3.42
CA ARG A 113 16.02 -12.14 3.64
C ARG A 113 16.21 -12.94 4.93
N ARG A 114 15.68 -12.43 6.06
CA ARG A 114 15.72 -13.12 7.36
C ARG A 114 15.01 -14.46 7.37
N PHE A 115 13.92 -14.58 6.60
CA PHE A 115 13.21 -15.83 6.45
C PHE A 115 14.08 -16.88 5.78
N LYS A 116 14.71 -16.53 4.63
CA LYS A 116 15.61 -17.42 3.88
C LYS A 116 16.83 -17.86 4.68
N GLU A 117 17.33 -17.03 5.61
CA GLU A 117 18.43 -17.39 6.51
C GLU A 117 18.04 -18.46 7.54
N LYS A 118 16.77 -18.50 7.96
CA LYS A 118 16.30 -19.34 9.07
C LYS A 118 15.53 -20.58 8.63
N TRP A 119 14.96 -20.57 7.44
CA TRP A 119 14.03 -21.59 6.95
C TRP A 119 14.41 -22.05 5.56
N ASP A 120 13.99 -23.28 5.22
CA ASP A 120 14.19 -23.83 3.89
C ASP A 120 13.46 -22.99 2.83
N ALA A 121 14.22 -22.16 2.14
CA ALA A 121 13.74 -21.23 1.13
C ALA A 121 13.10 -21.93 -0.07
N HIS A 122 13.35 -23.23 -0.27
CA HIS A 122 12.84 -23.96 -1.44
C HIS A 122 11.32 -24.22 -1.40
N ARG A 123 10.70 -24.10 -0.21
CA ARG A 123 9.25 -24.33 -0.03
C ARG A 123 8.38 -23.10 -0.26
N ILE A 124 8.98 -21.92 -0.47
CA ILE A 124 8.24 -20.67 -0.61
C ILE A 124 8.60 -19.95 -1.91
N GLN A 125 7.58 -19.59 -2.68
CA GLN A 125 7.69 -18.68 -3.81
C GLN A 125 7.18 -17.29 -3.43
N TRP A 126 7.97 -16.26 -3.69
CA TRP A 126 7.57 -14.86 -3.49
C TRP A 126 7.23 -14.21 -4.83
N ILE A 127 6.10 -13.54 -4.92
CA ILE A 127 5.68 -12.78 -6.10
C ILE A 127 5.49 -11.34 -5.64
N LEU A 128 6.24 -10.41 -6.23
CA LEU A 128 6.16 -8.99 -5.93
C LEU A 128 5.75 -8.26 -7.22
N VAL A 129 4.58 -7.63 -7.24
CA VAL A 129 4.01 -6.96 -8.41
C VAL A 129 3.84 -5.47 -8.14
N GLY A 130 4.37 -4.64 -9.05
CA GLY A 130 4.13 -3.20 -9.08
C GLY A 130 5.35 -2.28 -9.17
N ALA A 131 6.54 -2.83 -9.48
CA ALA A 131 7.63 -2.03 -10.04
C ALA A 131 7.33 -1.64 -11.50
N THR A 132 7.64 -0.40 -11.86
CA THR A 132 7.70 0.00 -13.27
C THR A 132 8.89 -0.66 -13.98
N ASP A 133 8.91 -0.64 -15.32
CA ASP A 133 10.06 -1.16 -16.10
C ASP A 133 11.38 -0.48 -15.74
N GLU A 134 11.32 0.83 -15.44
CA GLU A 134 12.49 1.65 -15.09
C GLU A 134 13.04 1.30 -13.70
N GLU A 135 12.17 1.01 -12.73
CA GLU A 135 12.56 0.71 -11.35
C GLU A 135 12.98 -0.75 -11.16
N ARG A 136 12.51 -1.65 -12.05
CA ARG A 136 12.73 -3.11 -11.94
C ARG A 136 14.19 -3.50 -11.72
N PRO A 137 15.20 -2.94 -12.42
CA PRO A 137 16.59 -3.32 -12.20
C PRO A 137 17.07 -3.04 -10.77
N GLY A 138 16.77 -1.85 -10.22
CA GLY A 138 17.21 -1.45 -8.88
C GLY A 138 16.57 -2.30 -7.78
N TRP A 139 15.30 -2.68 -7.94
CA TRP A 139 14.63 -3.59 -7.01
C TRP A 139 15.13 -5.03 -7.15
N SER A 140 15.42 -5.49 -8.36
CA SER A 140 15.97 -6.83 -8.60
C SER A 140 17.32 -7.04 -7.92
N GLU A 141 18.18 -6.02 -7.93
CA GLU A 141 19.48 -6.06 -7.26
C GLU A 141 19.32 -6.20 -5.74
N ARG A 142 18.44 -5.39 -5.13
CA ARG A 142 18.11 -5.43 -3.70
C ARG A 142 17.51 -6.76 -3.22
N ILE A 143 16.82 -7.47 -4.10
CA ILE A 143 16.23 -8.79 -3.79
C ILE A 143 17.30 -9.89 -3.83
N ARG A 144 18.37 -9.71 -4.61
CA ARG A 144 19.46 -10.67 -4.77
C ARG A 144 20.57 -10.51 -3.73
N SER A 145 20.76 -9.29 -3.21
CA SER A 145 21.69 -8.99 -2.09
C SER A 145 21.15 -9.46 -0.75
#